data_AF-N6UD64-F1
#
_entry.id   AF-N6UD64-F1
#
_cell.length_a   1.000
_cell.length_b   1.000
_cell.length_c   1.000
_cell.angle_alpha   90.00
_cell.angle_beta   90.00
_cell.angle_gamma   90.00
#
_symmetry.space_group_name_H-M   'P 1'
#
loop_
_entity.id
_entity.type
_entity.pdbx_description
1 polymer ?
#
loop_
_entity_poly.entity_id
_entity_poly.type
_entity_poly.pdbx_seq_one_letter_code
_entity_poly.pdbx_strand_id
1 'polypeptide(L)'
;MPKIKQLEKCKHPNSRKTKALVKTLNRQNAKDKLKLGAQIKQNLLGEKLQWFQKNLNPDETSLSPFDLELLIAKYLGRFDDELEQIKLKHSIGQRKNRQHANREDIINMTLKSEKEEFKTCGIELPDLLNPNHLKQLKLWTGELRFLQNFKLKRFSLRNLKEAKEKLEKKSVVSNQEPEATLESRANTDCEDSMDVDH
;
A
#
# COMPACT_ATOMS: atom_id res chain seq x y z
N MET A 1 -1.43 -29.18 23.35
CA MET A 1 -2.34 -29.88 24.29
C MET A 1 -1.58 -30.30 25.54
N PRO A 2 -2.18 -30.27 26.74
CA PRO A 2 -1.53 -30.81 27.94
C PRO A 2 -1.20 -32.29 27.70
N LYS A 3 -0.01 -32.72 28.11
CA LYS A 3 0.34 -34.14 28.06
C LYS A 3 -0.69 -34.88 28.91
N ILE A 4 -1.37 -35.88 28.36
CA ILE A 4 -2.46 -36.64 29.00
C ILE A 4 -2.08 -37.06 30.44
N LYS A 5 -0.82 -37.47 30.63
CA LYS A 5 -0.18 -37.81 31.92
C LYS A 5 -0.23 -36.73 33.01
N GLN A 6 -0.43 -35.46 32.66
CA GLN A 6 -0.55 -34.35 33.62
C GLN A 6 -1.98 -34.16 34.10
N LEU A 7 -2.96 -34.52 33.27
CA LEU A 7 -4.39 -34.41 33.59
C LEU A 7 -4.81 -35.51 34.57
N GLU A 8 -4.28 -36.73 34.42
CA GLU A 8 -4.49 -37.86 35.34
C GLU A 8 -4.05 -37.55 36.79
N LYS A 9 -3.10 -36.63 36.97
CA LYS A 9 -2.61 -36.20 38.29
C LYS A 9 -3.53 -35.19 38.99
N CYS A 10 -4.54 -34.68 38.29
CA CYS A 10 -5.50 -33.69 38.78
C CYS A 10 -6.75 -34.39 39.32
N LYS A 11 -6.72 -34.76 40.62
CA LYS A 11 -7.81 -35.53 41.26
C LYS A 11 -9.07 -34.70 41.57
N HIS A 12 -8.97 -33.39 41.71
CA HIS A 12 -10.10 -32.51 42.05
C HIS A 12 -9.98 -31.14 41.35
N PRO A 13 -11.07 -30.52 40.87
CA PRO A 13 -11.03 -29.23 40.17
C PRO A 13 -10.33 -28.12 40.96
N ASN A 14 -10.59 -28.03 42.27
CA ASN A 14 -10.01 -27.00 43.14
C ASN A 14 -8.60 -27.32 43.68
N SER A 15 -8.01 -28.46 43.31
CA SER A 15 -6.68 -28.84 43.79
C SER A 15 -5.59 -27.88 43.29
N ARG A 16 -4.53 -27.68 44.10
CA ARG A 16 -3.35 -26.86 43.71
C ARG A 16 -2.76 -27.32 42.38
N LYS A 17 -2.68 -28.63 42.14
CA LYS A 17 -2.15 -29.21 40.88
C LYS A 17 -3.02 -28.82 39.68
N THR A 18 -4.34 -28.91 39.84
CA THR A 18 -5.30 -28.53 38.80
C THR A 18 -5.22 -27.04 38.49
N LYS A 19 -5.19 -26.18 39.52
CA LYS A 19 -5.04 -24.72 39.36
C LYS A 19 -3.72 -24.36 38.65
N ALA A 20 -2.61 -25.02 38.99
CA ALA A 20 -1.32 -24.81 38.33
C ALA A 20 -1.33 -25.24 36.85
N LEU A 21 -1.99 -26.36 36.55
CA LEU A 21 -2.18 -26.84 35.17
C LEU A 21 -3.02 -25.85 34.35
N VAL A 22 -4.16 -25.40 34.88
CA VAL A 22 -5.01 -24.39 34.23
C VAL A 22 -4.24 -23.10 33.97
N LYS A 23 -3.45 -22.61 34.95
CA LYS A 23 -2.61 -21.41 34.77
C LYS A 23 -1.60 -21.58 33.62
N THR A 24 -0.98 -22.75 33.53
CA THR A 24 -0.03 -23.07 32.45
C THR A 24 -0.72 -23.13 31.09
N LEU A 25 -1.90 -23.75 31.02
CA LEU A 25 -2.71 -23.80 29.80
C LEU A 25 -3.14 -22.41 29.35
N ASN A 26 -3.62 -21.56 30.25
CA ASN A 26 -4.01 -20.19 29.92
C ASN A 26 -2.83 -19.39 29.38
N ARG A 27 -1.64 -19.54 29.96
CA ARG A 27 -0.41 -18.93 29.43
C ARG A 27 -0.07 -19.44 28.04
N GLN A 28 -0.20 -20.74 27.80
CA GLN A 28 0.08 -21.33 26.49
C GLN A 28 -0.93 -20.84 25.45
N ASN A 29 -2.22 -20.86 25.77
CA ASN A 29 -3.30 -20.34 24.93
C ASN A 29 -3.09 -18.86 24.60
N ALA A 30 -2.65 -18.04 25.56
CA ALA A 30 -2.33 -16.64 25.30
C ALA A 30 -1.18 -16.47 24.30
N LYS A 31 -0.12 -17.28 24.44
CA LYS A 31 1.00 -17.30 23.47
C LYS A 31 0.56 -17.75 22.09
N ASP A 32 -0.26 -18.79 22.00
CA ASP A 32 -0.72 -19.33 20.73
C ASP A 32 -1.67 -18.34 20.03
N LYS A 33 -2.53 -17.63 20.78
CA LYS A 33 -3.32 -16.51 20.26
C LYS A 33 -2.46 -15.38 19.71
N LEU A 34 -1.38 -15.01 20.41
CA LEU A 34 -0.46 -13.97 19.94
C LEU A 34 0.25 -14.39 18.63
N LYS A 35 0.71 -15.63 18.56
CA LYS A 35 1.33 -16.20 17.35
C LYS A 35 0.35 -16.22 16.17
N LEU A 36 -0.88 -16.69 16.42
CA LEU A 36 -1.93 -16.71 15.41
C LEU A 36 -2.23 -15.29 14.90
N GLY A 37 -2.35 -14.32 15.80
CA GLY A 37 -2.57 -12.92 15.42
C GLY A 37 -1.44 -12.36 14.55
N ALA A 38 -0.18 -12.67 14.87
CA ALA A 38 0.96 -12.27 14.05
C ALA A 38 0.94 -12.94 12.67
N GLN A 39 0.63 -14.24 12.60
CA GLN A 39 0.53 -14.98 11.35
C GLN A 39 -0.60 -14.45 10.47
N ILE A 40 -1.76 -14.12 11.04
CA ILE A 40 -2.89 -13.50 10.31
C ILE A 40 -2.47 -12.16 9.69
N LYS A 41 -1.75 -11.31 10.45
CA LYS A 41 -1.25 -10.04 9.93
C LYS A 41 -0.26 -10.23 8.78
N GLN A 42 0.68 -11.17 8.92
CA GLN A 42 1.62 -11.51 7.84
C GLN A 42 0.90 -12.07 6.61
N ASN A 43 -0.11 -12.91 6.80
CA ASN A 43 -0.89 -13.47 5.72
C ASN A 43 -1.66 -12.37 4.96
N LEU A 44 -2.33 -11.47 5.69
CA LEU A 44 -3.07 -10.36 5.09
C LEU A 44 -2.15 -9.44 4.28
N LEU A 45 -0.96 -9.12 4.81
CA LEU A 45 0.04 -8.36 4.07
C LEU A 45 0.52 -9.13 2.84
N GLY A 46 0.79 -10.43 2.96
CA GLY A 46 1.22 -11.27 1.85
C GLY A 46 0.21 -11.35 0.73
N GLU A 47 -1.07 -11.60 1.04
CA GLU A 47 -2.18 -11.60 0.08
C GLU A 47 -2.30 -10.26 -0.64
N LYS A 48 -2.20 -9.16 0.12
CA LYS A 48 -2.17 -7.81 -0.44
C LYS A 48 -1.03 -7.63 -1.43
N LEU A 49 0.21 -7.93 -1.03
CA LEU A 49 1.38 -7.78 -1.91
C LEU A 49 1.28 -8.68 -3.15
N GLN A 50 0.74 -9.89 -2.99
CA GLN A 50 0.54 -10.81 -4.10
C GLN A 50 -0.50 -10.29 -5.09
N TRP A 51 -1.56 -9.63 -4.61
CA TRP A 51 -2.50 -8.95 -5.49
C TRP A 51 -1.80 -7.86 -6.31
N PHE A 52 -0.98 -7.01 -5.67
CA PHE A 52 -0.23 -5.97 -6.39
C PHE A 52 0.74 -6.59 -7.39
N GLN A 53 1.49 -7.63 -7.01
CA GLN A 53 2.40 -8.33 -7.90
C GLN A 53 1.70 -8.87 -9.17
N LYS A 54 0.52 -9.48 -9.02
CA LYS A 54 -0.25 -10.04 -10.15
C LYS A 54 -0.82 -8.97 -11.10
N ASN A 55 -1.04 -7.76 -10.59
CA ASN A 55 -1.62 -6.64 -11.35
C ASN A 55 -0.54 -5.66 -11.86
N LEU A 56 0.75 -5.96 -11.65
CA LEU A 56 1.86 -5.21 -12.23
C LEU A 56 2.18 -5.72 -13.62
N ASN A 57 2.54 -4.81 -14.52
CA ASN A 57 3.01 -5.17 -15.85
C ASN A 57 4.41 -5.80 -15.75
N PRO A 58 4.66 -6.95 -16.40
CA PRO A 58 5.95 -7.64 -16.31
C PRO A 58 7.10 -6.79 -16.85
N ASP A 59 6.85 -5.97 -17.87
CA ASP A 59 7.87 -5.20 -18.60
C ASP A 59 8.20 -3.84 -17.97
N GLU A 60 7.38 -3.36 -17.03
CA GLU A 60 7.61 -2.05 -16.40
C GLU A 60 8.84 -2.06 -15.49
N THR A 61 9.83 -1.22 -15.81
CA THR A 61 11.05 -1.12 -14.99
C THR A 61 10.94 -0.09 -13.88
N SER A 62 10.02 0.88 -14.02
CA SER A 62 9.74 1.94 -13.05
C SER A 62 8.25 2.25 -13.03
N LEU A 63 7.70 2.51 -11.85
CA LEU A 63 6.30 2.88 -11.68
C LEU A 63 6.19 4.39 -11.41
N SER A 64 5.36 5.09 -12.18
CA SER A 64 5.07 6.51 -11.92
C SER A 64 4.14 6.66 -10.73
N PRO A 65 4.15 7.80 -10.00
CA PRO A 65 3.11 8.13 -9.02
C PRO A 65 1.69 8.08 -9.61
N PHE A 66 1.54 8.35 -10.92
CA PHE A 66 0.27 8.21 -11.63
C PHE A 66 -0.20 6.76 -11.74
N ASP A 67 0.69 5.88 -12.20
CA ASP A 67 0.40 4.45 -12.35
C ASP A 67 0.15 3.79 -11.00
N LEU A 68 0.89 4.21 -9.97
CA LEU A 68 0.68 3.75 -8.60
C LEU A 68 -0.70 4.12 -8.06
N GLU A 69 -1.17 5.35 -8.30
CA GLU A 69 -2.51 5.75 -7.90
C GLU A 69 -3.57 4.92 -8.63
N LEU A 70 -3.39 4.68 -9.94
CA LEU A 70 -4.30 3.85 -10.72
C LEU A 70 -4.32 2.40 -10.22
N LEU A 71 -3.15 1.85 -9.88
CA LEU A 71 -3.02 0.50 -9.35
C LEU A 71 -3.69 0.37 -7.96
N ILE A 72 -3.56 1.38 -7.11
CA ILE A 72 -4.27 1.44 -5.83
C ILE A 72 -5.78 1.58 -6.04
N ALA A 73 -6.23 2.39 -7.01
CA ALA A 73 -7.64 2.50 -7.34
C ALA A 73 -8.23 1.16 -7.80
N LYS A 74 -7.51 0.41 -8.66
CA LYS A 74 -7.87 -0.96 -9.05
C LYS A 74 -7.93 -1.90 -7.84
N TYR A 75 -7.00 -1.79 -6.89
CA TYR A 75 -7.03 -2.58 -5.65
C TYR A 75 -8.29 -2.30 -4.82
N LEU A 76 -8.69 -1.02 -4.71
CA LEU A 76 -9.89 -0.62 -3.98
C LEU A 76 -11.20 -0.99 -4.70
N GLY A 77 -11.14 -1.30 -6.00
CA GLY A 77 -12.28 -1.79 -6.81
C GLY A 77 -12.27 -3.31 -7.02
N ARG A 78 -11.38 -4.07 -6.37
CA ARG A 78 -11.19 -5.51 -6.64
C ARG A 78 -12.41 -6.40 -6.37
N PHE A 79 -13.41 -5.89 -5.67
CA PHE A 79 -14.65 -6.61 -5.35
C PHE A 79 -15.87 -6.05 -6.09
N ASP A 80 -15.69 -5.11 -7.02
CA ASP A 80 -16.82 -4.45 -7.69
C ASP A 80 -17.67 -5.49 -8.46
N ASP A 81 -17.04 -6.43 -9.17
CA ASP A 81 -17.71 -7.54 -9.86
C ASP A 81 -18.48 -8.45 -8.89
N GLU A 82 -17.90 -8.77 -7.72
CA GLU A 82 -18.52 -9.62 -6.70
C GLU A 82 -19.76 -8.92 -6.10
N LEU A 83 -19.65 -7.62 -5.82
CA LEU A 83 -20.75 -6.81 -5.30
C LEU A 83 -21.88 -6.65 -6.32
N GLU A 84 -21.54 -6.47 -7.60
CA GLU A 84 -22.53 -6.40 -8.68
C GLU A 84 -23.29 -7.72 -8.82
N GLN A 85 -22.58 -8.86 -8.76
CA GLN A 85 -23.20 -10.18 -8.81
C GLN A 85 -24.16 -10.41 -7.63
N ILE A 86 -23.76 -10.02 -6.41
CA ILE A 86 -24.63 -10.09 -5.22
C ILE A 86 -25.87 -9.22 -5.40
N LYS A 87 -25.69 -7.97 -5.87
CA LYS A 87 -26.79 -7.03 -6.12
C LYS A 87 -27.79 -7.57 -7.15
N LEU A 88 -27.32 -8.21 -8.22
CA LEU A 88 -28.16 -8.85 -9.23
C LEU A 88 -28.94 -10.04 -8.64
N LYS A 89 -28.32 -10.86 -7.79
CA LYS A 89 -29.02 -11.96 -7.11
C LYS A 89 -30.12 -11.46 -6.17
N HIS A 90 -29.89 -10.34 -5.49
CA HIS A 90 -30.90 -9.70 -4.65
C HIS A 90 -32.06 -9.11 -5.46
N SER A 91 -31.82 -8.54 -6.64
CA SER A 91 -32.88 -7.95 -7.46
C SER A 91 -33.84 -8.98 -8.07
N ILE A 92 -33.37 -10.21 -8.33
CA ILE A 92 -34.17 -11.29 -8.93
C ILE A 92 -35.05 -12.00 -7.87
N GLY A 93 -34.60 -12.06 -6.61
CA GLY A 93 -35.28 -12.81 -5.54
C GLY A 93 -36.31 -11.99 -4.77
N GLN A 94 -37.57 -11.98 -5.20
CA GLN A 94 -38.69 -11.26 -4.55
C GLN A 94 -39.06 -11.76 -3.11
N ARG A 95 -38.36 -12.74 -2.51
CA ARG A 95 -38.74 -13.31 -1.20
C ARG A 95 -37.57 -13.62 -0.26
N LYS A 96 -37.54 -12.83 0.84
CA LYS A 96 -37.25 -13.17 2.25
C LYS A 96 -35.86 -13.57 2.76
N ASN A 97 -34.79 -13.63 1.95
CA ASN A 97 -33.46 -13.73 2.55
C ASN A 97 -32.38 -13.03 1.71
N ARG A 98 -31.59 -12.14 2.33
CA ARG A 98 -30.42 -11.50 1.70
C ARG A 98 -29.32 -12.56 1.53
N GLN A 99 -29.40 -13.34 0.46
CA GLN A 99 -28.38 -14.34 0.14
C GLN A 99 -27.01 -13.65 0.07
N HIS A 100 -25.98 -14.22 0.70
CA HIS A 100 -24.64 -13.60 0.78
C HIS A 100 -24.52 -12.32 1.61
N ALA A 101 -25.50 -11.96 2.46
CA ALA A 101 -25.42 -10.76 3.31
C ALA A 101 -24.13 -10.67 4.14
N ASN A 102 -23.71 -11.76 4.79
CA ASN A 102 -22.49 -11.77 5.59
C ASN A 102 -21.24 -11.46 4.74
N ARG A 103 -21.16 -12.00 3.52
CA ARG A 103 -20.04 -11.75 2.62
C ARG A 103 -20.03 -10.30 2.13
N GLU A 104 -21.20 -9.80 1.74
CA GLU A 104 -21.40 -8.40 1.36
C GLU A 104 -20.97 -7.45 2.49
N ASP A 105 -21.41 -7.70 3.72
CA ASP A 105 -21.09 -6.88 4.88
C ASP A 105 -19.57 -6.89 5.19
N ILE A 106 -18.91 -8.05 5.10
CA ILE A 106 -17.45 -8.17 5.27
C ILE A 106 -16.70 -7.38 4.19
N ILE A 107 -17.11 -7.49 2.92
CA ILE A 107 -16.50 -6.75 1.81
C ILE A 107 -16.68 -5.25 2.02
N ASN A 108 -17.90 -4.80 2.32
CA ASN A 108 -18.20 -3.39 2.55
C ASN A 108 -17.42 -2.82 3.73
N MET A 109 -17.31 -3.57 4.84
CA MET A 109 -16.49 -3.17 5.99
C MET A 109 -15.02 -3.04 5.59
N THR A 110 -14.48 -4.04 4.87
CA THR A 110 -13.08 -4.05 4.42
C THR A 110 -12.78 -2.88 3.48
N LEU A 111 -13.61 -2.68 2.46
CA LEU A 111 -13.47 -1.58 1.49
C LEU A 111 -13.60 -0.22 2.16
N LYS A 112 -14.52 -0.07 3.12
CA LYS A 112 -14.66 1.18 3.87
C LYS A 112 -13.38 1.50 4.63
N SER A 113 -12.84 0.53 5.37
CA SER A 113 -11.58 0.70 6.09
C SER A 113 -10.41 1.01 5.15
N GLU A 114 -10.25 0.29 4.05
CA GLU A 114 -9.15 0.53 3.10
C GLU A 114 -9.26 1.88 2.39
N LYS A 115 -10.47 2.30 2.00
CA LYS A 115 -10.72 3.63 1.40
C LYS A 115 -10.44 4.75 2.40
N GLU A 116 -10.79 4.55 3.67
CA GLU A 116 -10.50 5.51 4.73
C GLU A 116 -9.00 5.60 5.02
N GLU A 117 -8.30 4.46 5.10
CA GLU A 117 -6.84 4.40 5.23
C GLU A 117 -6.17 5.16 4.08
N PHE A 118 -6.56 4.90 2.83
CA PHE A 118 -5.98 5.60 1.68
C PHE A 118 -6.16 7.12 1.70
N LYS A 119 -7.33 7.58 2.16
CA LYS A 119 -7.66 9.01 2.27
C LYS A 119 -6.89 9.70 3.40
N THR A 120 -6.61 8.99 4.50
CA THR A 120 -6.07 9.55 5.74
C THR A 120 -4.58 9.27 5.90
N CYS A 121 -4.22 8.12 6.47
CA CYS A 121 -2.87 7.75 6.88
C CYS A 121 -2.03 7.09 5.77
N GLY A 122 -2.69 6.63 4.69
CA GLY A 122 -2.09 5.96 3.56
C GLY A 122 -2.00 4.44 3.70
N ILE A 123 -2.12 3.76 2.56
CA ILE A 123 -2.02 2.32 2.42
C ILE A 123 -0.53 1.92 2.49
N GLU A 124 -0.22 0.92 3.32
CA GLU A 124 1.12 0.36 3.45
C GLU A 124 1.45 -0.58 2.28
N LEU A 125 2.51 -0.25 1.53
CA LEU A 125 3.03 -1.01 0.39
C LEU A 125 4.56 -0.90 0.31
N PRO A 126 5.28 -1.84 -0.33
CA PRO A 126 6.66 -1.65 -0.71
C PRO A 126 6.81 -0.36 -1.52
N ASP A 127 7.96 0.30 -1.45
CA ASP A 127 8.16 1.53 -2.24
C ASP A 127 8.30 1.22 -3.74
N LEU A 128 7.16 1.12 -4.43
CA LEU A 128 7.06 0.73 -5.85
C LEU A 128 7.61 1.78 -6.82
N LEU A 129 7.81 3.02 -6.35
CA LEU A 129 8.46 4.07 -7.14
C LEU A 129 9.95 3.79 -7.34
N ASN A 130 10.56 3.01 -6.44
CA ASN A 130 11.94 2.58 -6.58
C ASN A 130 12.04 1.32 -7.45
N PRO A 131 12.81 1.34 -8.55
CA PRO A 131 12.90 0.21 -9.48
C PRO A 131 13.48 -1.04 -8.81
N ASN A 132 14.36 -0.89 -7.82
CA ASN A 132 14.95 -2.01 -7.08
C ASN A 132 13.90 -2.76 -6.25
N HIS A 133 13.02 -2.03 -5.55
CA HIS A 133 11.97 -2.66 -4.75
C HIS A 133 10.86 -3.23 -5.63
N LEU A 134 10.57 -2.59 -6.77
CA LEU A 134 9.67 -3.13 -7.78
C LEU A 134 10.16 -4.48 -8.30
N LYS A 135 11.45 -4.59 -8.66
CA LYS A 135 12.08 -5.87 -9.05
C LYS A 135 11.99 -6.92 -7.94
N GLN A 136 12.24 -6.53 -6.69
CA GLN A 136 12.09 -7.44 -5.54
C GLN A 136 10.67 -7.97 -5.41
N LEU A 137 9.65 -7.10 -5.56
CA LEU A 137 8.25 -7.53 -5.52
C LEU A 137 7.89 -8.44 -6.69
N LYS A 138 8.41 -8.18 -7.90
CA LYS A 138 8.19 -9.02 -9.08
C LYS A 138 8.77 -10.43 -8.90
N LEU A 139 9.99 -10.54 -8.39
CA LEU A 139 10.69 -11.81 -8.18
C LEU A 139 10.22 -12.58 -6.95
N TRP A 140 9.37 -11.98 -6.12
CA TRP A 140 8.93 -12.60 -4.88
C TRP A 140 8.03 -13.81 -5.16
N THR A 141 8.36 -14.94 -4.56
CA THR A 141 7.66 -16.22 -4.76
C THR A 141 6.33 -16.33 -4.00
N GLY A 142 6.01 -15.34 -3.15
CA GLY A 142 4.87 -15.42 -2.22
C GLY A 142 5.23 -15.98 -0.84
N GLU A 143 6.50 -16.29 -0.59
CA GLU A 143 6.93 -16.76 0.73
C GLU A 143 6.84 -15.67 1.81
N LEU A 144 5.96 -15.88 2.79
CA LEU A 144 5.68 -14.92 3.87
C LEU A 144 6.89 -14.59 4.75
N ARG A 145 7.87 -15.49 4.85
CA ARG A 145 9.11 -15.28 5.63
C ARG A 145 9.94 -14.10 5.13
N PHE A 146 9.85 -13.79 3.83
CA PHE A 146 10.60 -12.69 3.23
C PHE A 146 9.86 -11.35 3.31
N LEU A 147 8.61 -11.31 3.83
CA LEU A 147 7.85 -10.06 3.97
C LEU A 147 8.57 -9.03 4.85
N GLN A 148 9.30 -9.49 5.87
CA GLN A 148 10.08 -8.63 6.76
C GLN A 148 11.24 -7.90 6.07
N ASN A 149 11.67 -8.37 4.88
CA ASN A 149 12.77 -7.76 4.14
C ASN A 149 12.29 -6.59 3.26
N PHE A 150 10.97 -6.46 3.02
CA PHE A 150 10.43 -5.37 2.21
C PHE A 150 10.44 -4.06 2.99
N LYS A 151 10.91 -3.00 2.34
CA LYS A 151 10.78 -1.64 2.85
C LYS A 151 9.39 -1.11 2.55
N LEU A 152 8.51 -1.20 3.54
CA LEU A 152 7.14 -0.72 3.46
C LEU A 152 7.08 0.80 3.69
N LYS A 153 6.24 1.46 2.90
CA LYS A 153 5.97 2.90 2.92
C LYS A 153 4.46 3.11 2.82
N ARG A 154 3.97 4.20 3.43
CA ARG A 154 2.57 4.58 3.37
C ARG A 154 2.31 5.53 2.20
N PHE A 155 1.36 5.14 1.34
CA PHE A 155 0.90 5.94 0.22
C PHE A 155 -0.51 6.45 0.50
N SER A 156 -0.64 7.75 0.78
CA SER A 156 -1.92 8.43 0.93
C SER A 156 -2.26 9.21 -0.34
N LEU A 157 -3.53 9.55 -0.51
CA LEU A 157 -3.98 10.40 -1.62
C LEU A 157 -3.22 11.74 -1.65
N ARG A 158 -2.94 12.34 -0.50
CA ARG A 158 -2.18 13.60 -0.39
C ARG A 158 -0.73 13.41 -0.86
N ASN A 159 -0.06 12.37 -0.36
CA ASN A 159 1.32 12.07 -0.70
C ASN A 159 1.49 11.81 -2.21
N LEU A 160 0.52 11.12 -2.83
CA LEU A 160 0.55 10.84 -4.27
C LEU A 160 0.30 12.12 -5.09
N LYS A 161 -0.63 12.98 -4.69
CA LYS A 161 -0.84 14.29 -5.35
C LYS A 161 0.42 15.16 -5.30
N GLU A 162 1.06 15.28 -4.14
CA GLU A 162 2.31 16.02 -4.01
C GLU A 162 3.45 15.42 -4.86
N ALA A 163 3.52 14.09 -4.95
CA ALA A 163 4.50 13.41 -5.79
C ALA A 163 4.26 13.68 -7.29
N LYS A 164 3.00 13.74 -7.72
CA LYS A 164 2.62 14.10 -9.09
C LYS A 164 3.00 15.54 -9.43
N GLU A 165 2.65 16.49 -8.58
CA GLU A 165 3.01 17.91 -8.78
C GLU A 165 4.52 18.13 -8.85
N LYS A 166 5.30 17.41 -8.04
CA LYS A 166 6.77 17.46 -8.09
C LYS A 166 7.32 16.89 -9.40
N LEU A 167 6.71 15.84 -9.92
CA LEU A 167 7.10 15.25 -11.20
C LEU A 167 6.83 16.22 -12.36
N GLU A 168 5.67 16.86 -12.37
CA GLU A 168 5.28 17.87 -13.37
C GLU A 168 6.19 19.11 -13.31
N LYS A 169 6.52 19.61 -12.11
CA LYS A 169 7.46 20.74 -11.96
C LYS A 169 8.86 20.40 -12.48
N LYS A 170 9.29 19.15 -12.34
CA LYS A 170 10.63 18.71 -12.78
C LYS A 170 10.74 18.58 -14.30
N SER A 171 9.66 18.23 -15.00
CA SER A 171 9.65 18.19 -16.47
C SER A 171 9.60 19.58 -17.12
N VAL A 172 9.02 20.58 -16.45
CA VAL A 172 8.99 21.97 -16.96
C VAL A 172 10.37 22.64 -16.89
N VAL A 173 11.18 22.32 -15.88
CA VAL A 173 12.52 22.92 -15.68
C VAL A 173 13.58 22.35 -16.63
N SER A 174 13.41 21.14 -17.19
CA SER A 174 14.37 20.56 -18.14
C SER A 174 14.24 21.05 -19.59
N ASN A 175 13.21 21.85 -19.91
CA ASN A 175 12.94 22.33 -21.27
C ASN A 175 13.31 23.81 -21.50
N GLN A 176 14.10 24.42 -20.60
CA GLN A 176 14.70 25.74 -20.83
C GLN A 176 16.20 25.59 -21.07
N GLU A 177 16.60 25.43 -22.34
CA GLU A 177 17.98 25.71 -22.78
C GLU A 177 18.24 27.23 -22.70
N PRO A 178 19.42 27.69 -22.26
CA PRO A 178 19.74 29.11 -22.21
C PRO A 178 20.04 29.65 -23.60
N GLU A 179 19.16 30.50 -24.12
CA GLU A 179 19.37 31.27 -25.35
C GLU A 179 20.53 32.25 -25.14
N ALA A 180 21.60 32.07 -25.91
CA ALA A 180 22.82 32.88 -25.85
C ALA A 180 22.52 34.33 -26.26
N THR A 181 22.76 35.27 -25.34
CA THR A 181 22.73 36.71 -25.60
C THR A 181 23.91 37.12 -26.49
N LEU A 182 23.63 37.41 -27.77
CA LEU A 182 24.51 38.18 -28.66
C LEU A 182 24.33 39.67 -28.32
N GLU A 183 25.23 40.21 -27.52
CA GLU A 183 25.39 41.66 -27.36
C GLU A 183 26.09 42.24 -28.60
N SER A 184 25.33 42.93 -29.43
CA SER A 184 25.86 43.92 -30.37
C SER A 184 25.17 45.25 -30.11
N ARG A 185 25.90 46.19 -29.48
CA ARG A 185 25.60 47.62 -29.64
C ARG A 185 26.82 48.46 -29.32
N ALA A 186 27.55 48.79 -30.39
CA ALA A 186 28.39 49.97 -30.43
C ALA A 186 27.53 51.22 -30.21
N ASN A 187 28.02 52.14 -29.39
CA ASN A 187 27.83 53.59 -29.51
C ASN A 187 28.76 54.26 -28.49
N THR A 188 29.97 54.59 -28.96
CA THR A 188 30.80 55.63 -28.34
C THR A 188 30.66 56.86 -29.21
N ASP A 189 29.75 57.75 -28.82
CA ASP A 189 29.77 59.15 -29.26
C ASP A 189 30.92 59.84 -28.53
N CYS A 190 31.93 60.24 -29.28
CA CYS A 190 33.03 61.07 -28.81
C CYS A 190 32.77 62.48 -29.33
N GLU A 191 32.36 63.38 -28.44
CA GLU A 191 32.49 64.81 -28.67
C GLU A 191 33.98 65.18 -28.67
N ASP A 192 34.39 65.98 -29.66
CA ASP A 192 35.29 67.14 -29.55
C ASP A 192 36.11 67.29 -30.84
N SER A 193 35.85 68.35 -31.63
CA SER A 193 36.89 69.22 -32.17
C SER A 193 36.28 70.33 -33.02
N MET A 194 36.75 71.54 -32.75
CA MET A 194 36.32 72.84 -33.26
C MET A 194 36.72 73.08 -34.72
N ASP A 195 35.85 73.79 -35.46
CA ASP A 195 36.18 74.50 -36.70
C ASP A 195 36.63 75.94 -36.39
N VAL A 196 37.82 76.36 -36.87
CA VAL A 196 38.15 77.77 -37.19
C VAL A 196 39.15 77.86 -38.36
N ASP A 197 38.64 78.34 -39.49
CA ASP A 197 39.15 79.22 -40.55
C ASP A 197 40.48 78.99 -41.33
N HIS A 198 40.32 78.91 -42.67
CA HIS A 198 40.90 79.87 -43.63
C HIS A 198 39.98 80.09 -44.84
#